data_AF-A0A4U3A5B0-F1
#
_entry.id   AF-A0A4U3A5B0-F1
#
_cell.length_a   1.000
_cell.length_b   1.000
_cell.length_c   1.000
_cell.angle_alpha   90.00
_cell.angle_beta   90.00
_cell.angle_gamma   90.00
#
_symmetry.space_group_name_H-M   'P 1'
#
loop_
_entity.id
_entity.type
_entity.pdbx_description
1 polymer ?
#
loop_
_entity_poly.entity_id
_entity_poly.type
_entity_poly.pdbx_seq_one_letter_code
_entity_poly.pdbx_strand_id
1 'polypeptide(L)' 'MKWGISLQTKWSLSEYENPKRYDIENKSLSDFPFLLSWAQKLSIQNDWILDIACGTGRVTMPFIENGYQMIGV' A
#
# COMPACT_ATOMS: atom_id res chain seq x y z
N MET A 1 -17.71 -26.42 -28.31
CA MET A 1 -18.24 -25.36 -27.42
C MET A 1 -17.10 -24.92 -26.50
N LYS A 2 -16.55 -23.71 -26.67
CA LYS A 2 -15.53 -23.14 -25.78
C LYS A 2 -16.20 -22.06 -24.93
N TRP A 3 -16.34 -22.29 -23.64
CA TRP A 3 -16.72 -21.26 -22.68
C TRP A 3 -15.46 -20.48 -22.30
N GLY A 4 -15.16 -19.43 -23.08
CA GLY A 4 -14.15 -18.45 -22.72
C GLY A 4 -14.80 -17.33 -21.94
N ILE A 5 -14.78 -17.39 -20.61
CA ILE A 5 -15.14 -16.23 -19.78
C ILE A 5 -13.95 -15.27 -19.88
N SER A 6 -14.08 -14.24 -20.71
CA SER A 6 -13.16 -13.11 -20.72
C SER A 6 -13.37 -12.33 -19.42
N LEU A 7 -12.50 -12.55 -18.44
CA LEU A 7 -12.37 -11.67 -17.26
C LEU A 7 -11.72 -10.36 -17.70
N GLN A 8 -12.47 -9.53 -18.45
CA GLN A 8 -12.05 -8.16 -18.71
C GLN A 8 -12.45 -7.32 -17.51
N THR A 9 -11.50 -7.16 -16.58
CA THR A 9 -11.59 -6.13 -15.55
C THR A 9 -11.53 -4.76 -16.23
N LYS A 10 -12.45 -3.85 -15.88
CA LYS A 10 -12.53 -2.48 -16.42
C LYS A 10 -11.40 -1.55 -15.94
N TRP A 11 -10.32 -2.12 -15.43
CA TRP A 11 -9.20 -1.41 -14.82
C TRP A 11 -8.02 -1.42 -15.79
N SER A 12 -7.39 -0.26 -15.96
CA SER A 12 -6.18 -0.10 -16.76
C SER A 12 -4.96 -0.13 -15.84
N LEU A 13 -3.89 -0.81 -16.26
CA LEU A 13 -2.59 -0.76 -15.59
C LEU A 13 -1.72 0.41 -16.09
N SER A 14 -2.25 1.26 -16.97
CA SER A 14 -1.51 2.38 -17.59
C SER A 14 -0.92 3.38 -16.59
N GLU A 15 -1.48 3.49 -15.38
CA GLU A 15 -0.93 4.35 -14.32
C GLU A 15 0.49 3.90 -13.92
N TYR A 16 0.75 2.59 -13.93
CA TYR A 16 2.02 1.99 -13.53
C TYR A 16 3.06 1.99 -14.65
N GLU A 17 2.70 2.35 -15.89
CA GLU A 17 3.65 2.49 -17.00
C GLU A 17 4.59 3.69 -16.81
N ASN A 18 4.20 4.67 -15.98
CA ASN A 18 5.03 5.81 -15.63
C ASN A 18 5.15 5.94 -14.09
N PRO A 19 6.14 5.27 -13.47
CA PRO A 19 6.27 5.26 -12.01
C PRO A 19 6.51 6.66 -11.43
N LYS A 20 7.19 7.57 -12.15
CA LYS A 20 7.38 8.95 -11.68
C LYS A 20 6.06 9.70 -11.57
N ARG A 21 5.13 9.47 -12.51
CA ARG A 21 3.80 10.07 -12.46
C ARG A 21 3.00 9.51 -11.28
N TYR A 22 3.02 8.19 -11.11
CA TYR A 22 2.39 7.51 -9.97
C TYR A 22 2.85 8.12 -8.65
N ASP A 23 4.17 8.29 -8.46
CA ASP A 23 4.74 8.86 -7.24
C ASP A 23 4.32 10.32 -6.98
N ILE A 24 4.10 11.11 -8.03
CA ILE A 24 3.63 12.50 -7.92
C ILE A 24 2.17 12.54 -7.49
N GLU A 25 1.34 11.66 -8.05
CA GLU A 25 -0.10 11.61 -7.81
C GLU A 25 -0.42 10.96 -6.44
N ASN A 26 0.40 10.01 -5.98
CA ASN A 26 0.15 9.18 -4.79
C ASN A 26 0.99 9.61 -3.55
N LYS A 27 0.93 10.90 -3.19
CA LYS A 27 1.69 11.48 -2.05
C LYS A 27 0.91 11.65 -0.75
N SER A 28 -0.42 11.52 -0.79
CA SER A 28 -1.26 11.79 0.39
C SER A 28 -0.90 10.88 1.56
N LEU A 29 -0.84 11.41 2.78
CA LEU A 29 -0.70 10.62 4.01
C LEU A 29 -2.01 10.48 4.79
N SER A 30 -3.15 10.78 4.15
CA SER A 30 -4.48 10.82 4.78
C SER A 30 -4.84 9.55 5.55
N ASP A 31 -4.36 8.39 5.09
CA ASP A 31 -4.77 7.10 5.62
C ASP A 31 -3.90 6.66 6.81
N PHE A 32 -2.71 7.25 6.96
CA PHE A 32 -1.74 6.86 7.98
C PHE A 32 -2.28 6.97 9.42
N PRO A 33 -2.96 8.06 9.84
CA PRO A 33 -3.48 8.17 11.20
C PRO A 33 -4.46 7.04 11.55
N PHE A 34 -5.32 6.64 10.61
CA PHE A 34 -6.24 5.53 10.79
C PHE A 34 -5.50 4.20 10.95
N LEU A 35 -4.55 3.91 10.06
CA LEU A 35 -3.76 2.68 10.11
C LEU A 35 -2.94 2.58 11.40
N LEU A 36 -2.30 3.68 11.82
CA LEU A 36 -1.53 3.74 13.06
C LEU A 36 -2.41 3.46 14.27
N SER A 37 -3.61 4.06 14.33
CA SER A 37 -4.56 3.81 15.43
C SER A 37 -4.97 2.33 15.51
N TRP A 38 -5.08 1.65 14.37
CA TRP A 38 -5.40 0.23 14.32
C TRP A 38 -4.25 -0.64 14.81
N ALA A 39 -3.03 -0.34 14.40
CA ALA A 39 -1.85 -1.06 14.87
C ALA A 39 -1.67 -0.93 16.39
N GLN A 40 -1.92 0.26 16.94
CA GLN A 40 -1.94 0.50 18.40
C GLN A 40 -3.03 -0.32 19.08
N LYS A 41 -4.26 -0.29 18.55
CA LYS A 41 -5.40 -1.04 19.10
C LYS A 41 -5.13 -2.55 19.11
N LEU A 42 -4.44 -3.07 18.10
CA LEU A 42 -4.06 -4.48 17.99
C LEU A 42 -2.82 -4.83 18.83
N SER A 43 -2.09 -3.82 19.35
CA SER A 43 -0.86 -3.99 20.13
C SER A 43 0.25 -4.77 19.40
N ILE A 44 0.37 -4.54 18.07
CA ILE A 44 1.28 -5.29 17.18
C ILE A 44 2.64 -4.59 16.94
N GLN A 45 3.08 -3.74 17.87
CA GLN A 45 4.29 -2.92 17.66
C GLN A 45 5.58 -3.75 17.50
N ASN A 46 5.61 -4.95 18.10
CA ASN A 46 6.76 -5.85 18.02
C ASN A 46 6.62 -6.93 16.94
N ASP A 47 5.51 -6.92 16.18
CA ASP A 47 5.26 -7.87 15.09
C ASP A 47 5.70 -7.27 13.75
N TRP A 48 5.97 -8.13 12.78
CA TRP A 48 6.25 -7.73 11.42
C TRP A 48 4.98 -7.39 10.66
N ILE A 49 4.92 -6.19 10.08
CA ILE A 49 3.85 -5.75 9.19
C ILE A 49 4.36 -5.73 7.75
N LEU A 50 3.63 -6.39 6.85
CA LEU A 50 3.90 -6.39 5.42
C LEU A 50 2.99 -5.38 4.71
N ASP A 51 3.58 -4.34 4.12
CA ASP A 51 2.92 -3.35 3.27
C ASP A 51 3.06 -3.76 1.80
N ILE A 52 1.99 -4.31 1.22
CA ILE A 52 1.96 -4.87 -0.15
C ILE A 52 1.58 -3.77 -1.14
N ALA A 53 2.34 -3.68 -2.24
CA ALA A 53 2.23 -2.60 -3.21
C ALA A 53 2.46 -1.24 -2.52
N CYS A 54 3.54 -1.16 -1.74
CA CYS A 54 3.82 -0.02 -0.86
C CYS A 54 4.06 1.30 -1.65
N GLY A 55 4.28 1.19 -2.97
CA GLY A 55 4.45 2.32 -3.87
C GLY A 55 5.59 3.22 -3.43
N THR A 56 5.27 4.47 -3.12
CA THR A 56 6.23 5.46 -2.61
C THR A 56 6.74 5.16 -1.19
N GLY A 57 6.23 4.12 -0.52
CA GLY A 57 6.52 3.82 0.88
C GLY A 57 5.91 4.83 1.85
N ARG A 58 4.94 5.63 1.40
CA ARG A 58 4.33 6.73 2.17
C ARG A 58 3.75 6.28 3.52
N VAL A 59 3.29 5.03 3.63
CA VAL A 59 2.80 4.46 4.89
C VAL A 59 3.91 3.70 5.61
N THR A 60 4.67 2.86 4.89
CA THR A 60 5.81 2.12 5.42
C THR A 60 6.78 2.99 6.23
N MET A 61 7.26 4.10 5.65
CA MET A 61 8.28 4.95 6.29
C MET A 61 7.79 5.58 7.61
N PRO A 62 6.63 6.25 7.66
CA PRO A 62 6.10 6.77 8.93
C PRO A 62 5.83 5.70 9.99
N PHE A 63 5.44 4.48 9.61
CA PHE A 63 5.32 3.38 10.58
C PHE A 63 6.67 3.02 11.21
N ILE A 64 7.74 2.93 10.41
CA ILE A 64 9.10 2.69 10.89
C ILE A 64 9.53 3.83 11.83
N GLU A 65 9.26 5.08 11.48
CA GLU A 65 9.54 6.25 12.33
C GLU A 65 8.78 6.21 13.68
N ASN A 66 7.63 5.53 13.72
CA ASN A 66 6.83 5.29 14.93
C ASN A 66 7.21 3.99 15.67
N GLY A 67 8.32 3.35 15.29
CA GLY A 67 8.89 2.19 16.00
C GLY A 67 8.25 0.85 15.64
N TYR A 68 7.56 0.74 14.51
CA TYR A 68 7.03 -0.54 14.02
C TYR A 68 8.02 -1.24 13.09
N GLN A 69 7.96 -2.57 13.06
CA GLN A 69 8.74 -3.40 12.14
C GLN A 69 7.97 -3.59 10.83
N MET A 70 8.48 -3.03 9.74
CA MET A 70 7.80 -3.03 8.43
C MET A 70 8.64 -3.72 7.35
N ILE A 71 7.97 -4.39 6.42
CA ILE A 71 8.51 -4.77 5.10
C ILE A 71 7.59 -4.14 4.05
N GLY A 72 8.14 -3.35 3.13
CA GLY A 72 7.42 -2.84 1.95
C GLY A 72 7.82 -3.61 0.70
N VAL A 73 6.84 -4.01 -0.12
CA VAL A 73 7.04 -4.68 -1.43
C VAL A 73 6.29 -3.94 -2.52
#